data_AF-A0A7K1ERC9-F1
#
_entry.id   AF-A0A7K1ERC9-F1
#
_cell.length_a   1.000
_cell.length_b   1.000
_cell.length_c   1.000
_cell.angle_alpha   90.00
_cell.angle_beta   90.00
_cell.angle_gamma   90.00
#
_symmetry.space_group_name_H-M   'P 1'
#
loop_
_entity.id
_entity.type
_entity.pdbx_description
1 polymer ?
#
loop_
_entity_poly.entity_id
_entity_poly.type
_entity_poly.pdbx_seq_one_letter_code
_entity_poly.pdbx_strand_id
1 'polypeptide(L)'
;MSKDVYISLDSIDNFGAGKESIMIRLSSDELIVIERRGPGPFTTVCNNCFRPNESGFTAYRVNVNAAQFRDDSDPNGDSKNFWSYLGIQGKPVITNFVEYSGVKITKISDTQVKISAG
;
A
#
# COMPACT_ATOMS: atom_id res chain seq x y z
N MET A 1 -4.47 23.93 -6.63
CA MET A 1 -5.49 22.90 -6.32
C MET A 1 -5.09 21.64 -7.05
N SER A 2 -4.60 20.62 -6.34
CA SER A 2 -4.38 19.33 -7.00
C SER A 2 -5.74 18.70 -7.32
N LYS A 3 -5.81 18.01 -8.46
CA LYS A 3 -7.04 17.40 -8.97
C LYS A 3 -7.21 16.03 -8.33
N ASP A 4 -8.38 15.79 -7.73
CA ASP A 4 -8.75 14.45 -7.27
C ASP A 4 -8.73 13.46 -8.45
N VAL A 5 -8.04 12.32 -8.26
CA VAL A 5 -7.95 11.25 -9.26
C VAL A 5 -8.66 10.02 -8.72
N TYR A 6 -9.55 9.46 -9.53
CA TYR A 6 -10.28 8.23 -9.21
C TYR A 6 -9.73 7.10 -10.07
N ILE A 7 -9.28 6.02 -9.42
CA ILE A 7 -8.65 4.89 -10.11
C ILE A 7 -9.29 3.59 -9.65
N SER A 8 -9.73 2.79 -10.62
CA SER A 8 -10.15 1.42 -10.39
C SER A 8 -8.98 0.46 -10.56
N LEU A 9 -8.85 -0.50 -9.65
CA LEU A 9 -7.83 -1.56 -9.73
C LEU A 9 -8.44 -2.95 -9.72
N ASP A 10 -7.79 -3.81 -10.48
CA ASP A 10 -7.95 -5.24 -10.44
C ASP A 10 -7.07 -5.83 -9.33
N SER A 11 -7.44 -7.03 -8.90
CA SER A 11 -6.73 -7.72 -7.84
C SER A 11 -5.43 -8.27 -8.38
N ILE A 12 -4.30 -8.00 -7.72
CA ILE A 12 -3.00 -8.58 -8.12
C ILE A 12 -2.98 -10.11 -7.97
N ASP A 13 -3.86 -10.64 -7.11
CA ASP A 13 -4.06 -12.08 -6.93
C ASP A 13 -4.74 -12.77 -8.12
N ASN A 14 -5.45 -12.01 -8.94
CA ASN A 14 -6.16 -12.48 -10.11
C ASN A 14 -5.52 -11.84 -11.36
N PHE A 15 -4.34 -12.35 -11.71
CA PHE A 15 -3.56 -11.86 -12.86
C PHE A 15 -4.43 -11.68 -14.11
N GLY A 16 -4.32 -10.51 -14.75
CA GLY A 16 -5.11 -10.18 -15.93
C GLY A 16 -4.53 -9.01 -16.73
N ALA A 17 -5.25 -8.55 -17.76
CA ALA A 17 -4.87 -7.36 -18.54
C ALA A 17 -5.20 -6.03 -17.83
N GLY A 18 -5.56 -6.13 -16.54
CA GLY A 18 -6.08 -5.08 -15.69
C GLY A 18 -5.04 -4.12 -15.14
N LYS A 19 -5.48 -3.09 -14.41
CA LYS A 19 -4.59 -2.24 -13.62
C LYS A 19 -4.42 -2.86 -12.24
N GLU A 20 -3.26 -3.43 -11.97
CA GLU A 20 -2.99 -4.17 -10.72
C GLU A 20 -2.39 -3.27 -9.63
N SER A 21 -1.65 -2.24 -10.03
CA SER A 21 -1.00 -1.31 -9.10
C SER A 21 -0.97 0.13 -9.62
N ILE A 22 -0.82 1.07 -8.69
CA ILE A 22 -0.59 2.50 -8.96
C ILE A 22 0.68 2.90 -8.22
N MET A 23 1.54 3.65 -8.89
CA MET A 23 2.71 4.26 -8.28
C MET A 23 2.58 5.77 -8.30
N ILE A 24 2.66 6.39 -7.13
CA ILE A 24 2.62 7.85 -6.94
C ILE A 24 4.01 8.29 -6.54
N ARG A 25 4.69 9.01 -7.42
CA ARG A 25 6.00 9.58 -7.13
C ARG A 25 5.84 10.74 -6.14
N LEU A 26 6.54 10.66 -5.00
CA LEU A 26 6.60 11.75 -4.01
C LEU A 26 7.84 12.62 -4.22
N SER A 27 8.97 11.99 -4.53
CA SER A 27 10.25 12.68 -4.74
C SER A 27 11.13 11.93 -5.77
N SER A 28 12.42 12.28 -5.86
CA SER A 28 13.37 11.50 -6.67
C SER A 28 13.54 10.07 -6.16
N ASP A 29 13.37 9.88 -4.85
CA ASP A 29 13.81 8.68 -4.14
C ASP A 29 12.64 7.93 -3.48
N GLU A 30 11.48 8.57 -3.36
CA GLU A 30 10.32 8.04 -2.66
C GLU A 30 9.06 8.00 -3.53
N LEU A 31 8.32 6.90 -3.41
CA LEU A 31 7.03 6.69 -4.03
C LEU A 31 6.06 5.96 -3.08
N ILE A 32 4.77 6.09 -3.35
CA ILE A 32 3.72 5.26 -2.77
C ILE A 32 3.26 4.27 -3.82
N VAL A 33 3.17 2.99 -3.46
CA VAL A 33 2.49 1.98 -4.27
C VAL A 33 1.13 1.67 -3.65
N ILE A 34 0.11 1.58 -4.49
CA ILE A 34 -1.24 1.17 -4.12
C ILE A 34 -1.59 -0.07 -4.91
N GLU A 35 -2.08 -1.09 -4.23
CA GLU A 35 -2.46 -2.37 -4.83
C GLU A 35 -3.77 -2.84 -4.23
N ARG A 36 -4.55 -3.59 -5.03
CA ARG A 36 -5.71 -4.31 -4.54
C ARG A 36 -5.34 -5.78 -4.39
N ARG A 37 -5.52 -6.33 -3.18
CA ARG A 37 -5.38 -7.75 -2.87
C ARG A 37 -6.75 -8.41 -2.89
N GLY A 38 -6.82 -9.61 -3.40
CA GLY A 38 -7.98 -10.50 -3.40
C GLY A 38 -7.55 -11.88 -2.94
N PRO A 39 -8.42 -12.90 -2.96
CA PRO A 39 -8.03 -14.27 -2.64
C PRO A 39 -7.01 -14.81 -3.66
N GLY A 40 -5.84 -15.28 -3.20
CA GLY A 40 -4.77 -15.80 -4.04
C GLY A 40 -3.37 -15.74 -3.41
N PRO A 41 -2.31 -15.86 -4.23
CA PRO A 41 -0.94 -16.03 -3.76
C PRO A 41 -0.36 -14.85 -2.96
N PHE A 42 -0.96 -13.67 -3.09
CA PHE A 42 -0.51 -12.42 -2.50
C PHE A 42 -1.50 -11.85 -1.47
N THR A 43 -2.59 -12.57 -1.15
CA THR A 43 -3.49 -12.24 -0.04
C THR A 43 -2.77 -12.26 1.29
N THR A 44 -1.82 -13.19 1.43
CA THR A 44 -1.04 -13.35 2.65
C THR A 44 0.08 -12.35 2.67
N VAL A 45 -0.16 -11.24 3.37
CA VAL A 45 0.81 -10.16 3.51
C VAL A 45 1.97 -10.55 4.41
N CYS A 46 1.76 -11.49 5.35
CA CYS A 46 2.85 -12.21 5.99
C CYS A 46 2.37 -13.50 6.70
N ASN A 47 3.18 -14.56 6.66
CA ASN A 47 2.79 -15.90 7.15
C ASN A 47 2.81 -16.07 8.69
N ASN A 48 3.61 -15.28 9.42
CA ASN A 48 3.87 -15.45 10.86
C ASN A 48 3.54 -14.22 11.73
N CYS A 49 2.86 -13.22 11.16
CA CYS A 49 2.36 -12.06 11.89
C CYS A 49 0.89 -12.26 12.26
N PHE A 50 0.39 -11.40 13.13
CA PHE A 50 -1.03 -11.29 13.51
C PHE A 50 -2.02 -11.10 12.34
N ARG A 51 -1.57 -11.06 11.07
CA ARG A 51 -2.33 -10.55 9.90
C ARG A 51 -2.14 -11.40 8.64
N PRO A 52 -2.42 -12.72 8.67
CA PRO A 52 -2.05 -13.62 7.59
C PRO A 52 -2.94 -13.54 6.35
N ASN A 53 -4.12 -12.93 6.38
CA ASN A 53 -4.99 -12.83 5.22
C ASN A 53 -5.74 -11.49 5.24
N GLU A 54 -5.32 -10.55 4.39
CA GLU A 54 -6.09 -9.31 4.22
C GLU A 54 -6.38 -9.06 2.74
N SER A 55 -7.65 -9.12 2.37
CA SER A 55 -8.16 -8.72 1.04
C SER A 55 -8.59 -7.26 1.08
N GLY A 56 -8.30 -6.51 0.01
CA GLY A 56 -8.65 -5.10 -0.12
C GLY A 56 -7.50 -4.26 -0.64
N PHE A 57 -7.67 -2.94 -0.58
CA PHE A 57 -6.60 -2.02 -0.96
C PHE A 57 -5.52 -1.98 0.11
N THR A 58 -4.26 -2.07 -0.32
CA THR A 58 -3.08 -1.82 0.50
C THR A 58 -2.29 -0.68 -0.11
N ALA A 59 -1.56 0.05 0.72
CA ALA A 59 -0.57 1.00 0.24
C ALA A 59 0.70 0.90 1.07
N TYR A 60 1.84 1.06 0.40
CA TYR A 60 3.15 1.06 1.03
C TYR A 60 4.02 2.14 0.40
N ARG A 61 4.88 2.76 1.22
CA ARG A 61 5.95 3.62 0.71
C ARG A 61 7.11 2.76 0.24
N VAL A 62 7.86 3.27 -0.72
CA VAL A 62 9.17 2.75 -1.13
C VAL A 62 10.13 3.93 -1.17
N ASN A 63 11.24 3.84 -0.44
CA ASN A 63 12.36 4.77 -0.49
C ASN A 63 13.66 3.99 -0.66
N VAL A 64 14.22 4.02 -1.87
CA VAL A 64 15.39 3.21 -2.24
C VAL A 64 16.68 3.63 -1.54
N ASN A 65 16.73 4.87 -1.05
CA ASN A 65 17.88 5.44 -0.34
C ASN A 65 17.72 5.37 1.19
N ALA A 66 16.57 4.89 1.69
CA ALA A 66 16.41 4.66 3.12
C ALA A 66 17.34 3.55 3.60
N ALA A 67 17.89 3.72 4.81
CA ALA A 67 18.69 2.68 5.44
C ALA A 67 17.86 1.39 5.52
N GLN A 68 18.32 0.34 4.84
CA GLN A 68 17.67 -0.96 4.90
C GLN A 68 18.06 -1.63 6.21
N PHE A 69 17.13 -1.67 7.16
CA PHE A 69 17.32 -2.44 8.38
C PHE A 69 16.33 -3.60 8.40
N ARG A 70 16.78 -4.78 7.96
CA ARG A 70 16.06 -6.02 8.22
C ARG A 70 16.73 -6.73 9.37
N ASP A 71 16.19 -6.50 10.55
CA ASP A 71 16.47 -7.27 11.74
C ASP A 71 15.18 -7.96 12.15
N ASP A 72 15.10 -9.27 11.87
CA ASP A 72 13.92 -10.08 12.18
C ASP A 72 13.73 -10.22 13.72
N SER A 73 14.69 -9.77 14.55
CA SER A 73 14.58 -9.69 16.01
C SER A 73 14.07 -8.32 16.51
N ASP A 74 14.11 -7.28 15.67
CA ASP A 74 13.57 -5.96 16.02
C ASP A 74 12.05 -5.98 15.82
N PRO A 75 11.23 -5.82 16.87
CA PRO A 75 9.77 -5.76 16.75
C PRO A 75 9.28 -4.59 15.87
N ASN A 76 10.14 -3.63 15.55
CA ASN A 76 9.85 -2.51 14.64
C ASN A 76 10.60 -2.59 13.30
N GLY A 77 11.30 -3.69 13.00
CA GLY A 77 12.14 -3.84 11.81
C GLY A 77 11.40 -3.55 10.50
N ASP A 78 10.14 -3.96 10.38
CA ASP A 78 9.29 -3.73 9.21
C ASP A 78 9.13 -2.24 8.85
N SER A 79 9.06 -1.35 9.84
CA SER A 79 8.92 0.10 9.61
C SER A 79 10.21 0.77 9.12
N LYS A 80 11.35 0.09 9.32
CA LYS A 80 12.71 0.56 9.01
C LYS A 80 13.25 -0.03 7.71
N ASN A 81 12.44 -0.75 6.95
CA ASN A 81 12.84 -1.27 5.65
C ASN A 81 12.73 -0.16 4.57
N PHE A 82 13.33 -0.39 3.40
CA PHE A 82 13.19 0.53 2.25
C PHE A 82 11.76 0.60 1.73
N TRP A 83 10.89 -0.32 2.15
CA TRP A 83 9.46 -0.26 1.90
C TRP A 83 8.69 -0.55 3.19
N SER A 84 7.54 0.09 3.38
CA SER A 84 6.69 -0.17 4.55
C SER A 84 5.22 0.16 4.28
N TYR A 85 4.30 -0.66 4.77
CA TYR A 85 2.87 -0.39 4.68
C TYR A 85 2.47 0.90 5.40
N LEU A 86 1.51 1.62 4.83
CA LEU A 86 1.01 2.90 5.35
C LEU A 86 -0.27 2.75 6.21
N GLY A 87 -0.83 1.54 6.34
CA GLY A 87 -2.15 1.35 6.93
C GLY A 87 -2.27 1.61 8.44
N ILE A 88 -3.50 1.61 8.96
CA ILE A 88 -3.85 2.13 10.29
C ILE A 88 -3.77 1.04 11.36
N GLN A 89 -3.24 1.38 12.56
CA GLN A 89 -3.13 0.47 13.72
C GLN A 89 -2.36 -0.81 13.41
N GLY A 90 -1.45 -0.72 12.44
CA GLY A 90 -0.87 -1.90 11.83
C GLY A 90 -1.97 -2.77 11.23
N LYS A 91 -2.60 -2.32 10.16
CA LYS A 91 -3.32 -3.21 9.26
C LYS A 91 -2.97 -2.72 7.87
N PRO A 92 -2.31 -3.52 7.02
CA PRO A 92 -1.91 -3.08 5.70
C PRO A 92 -3.11 -2.67 4.84
N VAL A 93 -4.30 -3.22 5.09
CA VAL A 93 -5.52 -2.84 4.37
C VAL A 93 -6.06 -1.46 4.78
N ILE A 94 -6.36 -0.67 3.75
CA ILE A 94 -7.04 0.62 3.83
C ILE A 94 -8.54 0.38 4.00
N THR A 95 -9.05 0.67 5.20
CA THR A 95 -10.48 0.55 5.50
C THR A 95 -11.27 1.76 5.00
N ASN A 96 -10.80 2.97 5.33
CA ASN A 96 -11.44 4.23 4.96
C ASN A 96 -10.49 5.10 4.12
N PHE A 97 -9.38 5.53 4.72
CA PHE A 97 -8.34 6.26 4.04
C PHE A 97 -7.00 6.07 4.74
N VAL A 98 -5.94 6.43 4.03
CA VAL A 98 -4.59 6.61 4.57
C VAL A 98 -4.02 7.90 4.02
N GLU A 99 -3.21 8.58 4.81
CA GLU A 99 -2.54 9.82 4.41
C GLU A 99 -1.04 9.70 4.68
N TYR A 100 -0.24 10.04 3.68
CA TYR A 100 1.22 10.02 3.78
C TYR A 100 1.80 11.12 2.91
N SER A 101 2.67 11.95 3.50
CA SER A 101 3.41 13.02 2.80
C SER A 101 2.53 13.91 1.89
N GLY A 102 1.36 14.32 2.40
CA GLY A 102 0.41 15.17 1.66
C GLY A 102 -0.42 14.44 0.60
N VAL A 103 -0.27 13.12 0.44
CA VAL A 103 -1.10 12.29 -0.42
C VAL A 103 -2.11 11.53 0.43
N LYS A 104 -3.39 11.76 0.15
CA LYS A 104 -4.51 11.04 0.77
C LYS A 104 -5.11 10.03 -0.20
N ILE A 105 -5.12 8.76 0.21
CA ILE A 105 -5.72 7.65 -0.52
C ILE A 105 -7.00 7.24 0.21
N THR A 106 -8.15 7.44 -0.42
CA THR A 106 -9.47 7.12 0.15
C THR A 106 -10.07 5.93 -0.59
N LYS A 107 -10.52 4.91 0.14
CA LYS A 107 -11.32 3.82 -0.43
C LYS A 107 -12.71 4.36 -0.79
N ILE A 108 -13.11 4.21 -2.05
CA ILE A 108 -14.44 4.62 -2.53
C ILE A 108 -15.35 3.40 -2.67
N SER A 109 -14.81 2.30 -3.17
CA SER A 109 -15.47 1.00 -3.26
C SER A 109 -14.44 -0.12 -3.09
N ASP A 110 -14.85 -1.38 -3.24
CA ASP A 110 -13.92 -2.52 -3.20
C ASP A 110 -12.98 -2.57 -4.40
N THR A 111 -13.26 -1.81 -5.46
CA THR A 111 -12.49 -1.78 -6.69
C THR A 111 -11.97 -0.41 -7.06
N GLN A 112 -12.29 0.64 -6.30
CA GLN A 112 -11.90 2.01 -6.62
C GLN A 112 -11.35 2.78 -5.42
N VAL A 113 -10.27 3.53 -5.67
CA VAL A 113 -9.70 4.51 -4.75
C VAL A 113 -9.74 5.92 -5.33
N LYS A 114 -9.78 6.90 -4.45
CA LYS A 114 -9.56 8.32 -4.74
C LYS A 114 -8.22 8.75 -4.18
N ILE A 115 -7.43 9.43 -5.00
CA ILE A 115 -6.15 10.02 -4.64
C ILE A 115 -6.31 11.55 -4.66
N SER A 116 -5.99 12.19 -3.54
CA SER A 116 -5.96 13.64 -3.38
C SER A 116 -4.56 14.05 -2.92
N ALA A 117 -3.90 14.99 -3.62
CA ALA A 117 -2.63 15.56 -3.17
C ALA A 117 -2.84 16.99 -2.63
N GLY A 118 -2.18 17.33 -1.52
CA GLY A 118 -2.13 18.67 -0.94
C GLY A 118 -1.28 19.64 -1.74
#